data_AF-A0A969JEH0-F1
#
_entry.id   AF-A0A969JEH0-F1
#
_cell.length_a   1.000
_cell.length_b   1.000
_cell.length_c   1.000
_cell.angle_alpha   90.00
_cell.angle_beta   90.00
_cell.angle_gamma   90.00
#
_symmetry.space_group_name_H-M   'P 1'
#
loop_
_entity.id
_entity.type
_entity.pdbx_description
1 polymer ?
#
loop_
_entity_poly.entity_id
_entity_poly.type
_entity_poly.pdbx_seq_one_letter_code
_entity_poly.pdbx_strand_id
1 'polypeptide(L)'
;MVAGGTYYPSRQNPGAVPGTVLNANALKSFVIPSGVQVYGGFAGTETNLNQRTQASRAANVTVLHGNNQSHHVVFILNPAQPVRLDGFVIAGGQTNSYRSFQINYYLSLYGGGVLIQDAGNRVTLANCSIQDNIGETGGGLYSLSSSPTITNCVFANNEAYRHGGAVFNDDSSPTFTNCVFGAIGVVSSQNQVWAVRCITLEGQTRHSITRQSIAIRVLRRLFTMMVLQQRFITPLFGAIQVVILAVLTAVQLSCLTQLSKAEQRD
;
A
#
# COMPACT_ATOMS: atom_id res chain seq x y z
N MET A 1 -17.46 9.20 14.16
CA MET A 1 -16.60 8.37 15.03
C MET A 1 -17.02 6.93 14.82
N VAL A 2 -16.09 5.99 14.76
CA VAL A 2 -16.38 4.57 14.48
C VAL A 2 -15.69 3.71 15.54
N ALA A 3 -16.46 2.83 16.17
CA ALA A 3 -15.95 1.92 17.18
C ALA A 3 -14.95 0.90 16.59
N GLY A 4 -14.16 0.28 17.45
CA GLY A 4 -13.35 -0.88 17.10
C GLY A 4 -14.22 -2.03 16.62
N GLY A 5 -13.75 -2.77 15.63
CA GLY A 5 -14.50 -3.84 15.00
C GLY A 5 -14.21 -3.98 13.52
N THR A 6 -14.70 -5.06 12.92
CA THR A 6 -14.62 -5.31 11.47
C THR A 6 -15.96 -5.00 10.83
N TYR A 7 -15.93 -4.12 9.83
CA TYR A 7 -17.08 -3.67 9.09
C TYR A 7 -16.97 -4.15 7.64
N TYR A 8 -18.10 -4.56 7.07
CA TYR A 8 -18.20 -5.01 5.68
C TYR A 8 -19.08 -4.07 4.84
N PRO A 9 -18.74 -3.82 3.56
CA PRO A 9 -19.50 -2.92 2.72
C PRO A 9 -20.84 -3.55 2.34
N SER A 10 -21.92 -2.79 2.47
CA SER A 10 -23.29 -3.22 2.12
C SER A 10 -23.88 -2.47 0.94
N ARG A 11 -23.34 -1.29 0.61
CA ARG A 11 -23.86 -0.41 -0.46
C ARG A 11 -23.11 -0.65 -1.76
N GLN A 12 -23.87 -0.73 -2.84
CA GLN A 12 -23.32 -0.72 -4.19
C GLN A 12 -22.69 0.64 -4.49
N ASN A 13 -21.47 0.64 -5.04
CA ASN A 13 -20.74 1.83 -5.41
C ASN A 13 -21.33 2.44 -6.70
N PRO A 14 -21.21 3.77 -6.88
CA PRO A 14 -21.79 4.46 -8.03
C PRO A 14 -21.08 4.16 -9.36
N GLY A 15 -19.93 3.49 -9.34
CA GLY A 15 -19.26 2.96 -10.54
C GLY A 15 -19.89 1.67 -11.08
N ALA A 16 -20.94 1.15 -10.44
CA ALA A 16 -21.70 0.02 -10.91
C ALA A 16 -22.49 0.34 -12.18
N VAL A 17 -22.13 -0.29 -13.30
CA VAL A 17 -22.95 -0.23 -14.51
C VAL A 17 -24.06 -1.29 -14.45
N PRO A 18 -25.34 -0.92 -14.64
CA PRO A 18 -26.44 -1.88 -14.72
C PRO A 18 -26.21 -2.93 -15.82
N GLY A 19 -26.49 -4.21 -15.53
CA GLY A 19 -26.31 -5.30 -16.50
C GLY A 19 -24.90 -5.90 -16.55
N THR A 20 -24.01 -5.51 -15.64
CA THR A 20 -22.70 -6.13 -15.47
C THR A 20 -22.81 -7.58 -14.99
N VAL A 21 -22.02 -8.48 -15.58
CA VAL A 21 -21.89 -9.90 -15.18
C VAL A 21 -21.04 -10.08 -13.91
N LEU A 22 -20.82 -8.99 -13.17
CA LEU A 22 -20.01 -9.02 -11.96
C LEU A 22 -20.83 -9.60 -10.81
N ASN A 23 -20.15 -10.30 -9.90
CA ASN A 23 -20.80 -10.73 -8.67
C ASN A 23 -21.31 -9.47 -7.92
N ALA A 24 -22.52 -9.51 -7.36
CA ALA A 24 -23.14 -8.32 -6.76
C ALA A 24 -22.34 -7.74 -5.56
N ASN A 25 -21.44 -8.54 -4.98
CA ASN A 25 -20.59 -8.13 -3.87
C ASN A 25 -19.32 -7.37 -4.33
N ALA A 26 -18.88 -7.56 -5.57
CA ALA A 26 -17.74 -6.88 -6.19
C ALA A 26 -17.92 -5.38 -6.28
N LEU A 27 -19.17 -4.97 -6.43
CA LEU A 27 -19.56 -3.57 -6.52
C LEU A 27 -19.90 -2.98 -5.16
N LYS A 28 -19.80 -3.72 -4.05
CA LYS A 28 -20.06 -3.15 -2.73
C LYS A 28 -18.82 -2.50 -2.18
N SER A 29 -18.91 -1.24 -1.77
CA SER A 29 -17.79 -0.49 -1.20
C SER A 29 -18.26 0.39 -0.05
N PHE A 30 -17.32 0.80 0.81
CA PHE A 30 -17.52 1.94 1.71
C PHE A 30 -17.41 3.22 0.89
N VAL A 31 -18.56 3.70 0.39
CA VAL A 31 -18.66 4.98 -0.31
C VAL A 31 -18.61 6.10 0.71
N ILE A 32 -17.59 6.96 0.61
CA ILE A 32 -17.40 8.06 1.57
C ILE A 32 -17.91 9.36 0.92
N PRO A 33 -18.98 9.96 1.45
CA PRO A 33 -19.57 11.15 0.84
C PRO A 33 -18.67 12.38 0.96
N SER A 34 -18.89 13.34 0.05
CA SER A 34 -18.29 14.67 0.09
C SER A 34 -18.48 15.35 1.46
N GLY A 35 -17.41 15.94 2.01
CA GLY A 35 -17.45 16.68 3.28
C GLY A 35 -17.43 15.80 4.54
N VAL A 36 -17.39 14.47 4.39
CA VAL A 36 -17.41 13.56 5.52
C VAL A 36 -15.99 13.29 6.02
N GLN A 37 -15.83 13.42 7.34
CA GLN A 37 -14.62 13.03 8.05
C GLN A 37 -14.93 11.84 8.94
N VAL A 38 -14.28 10.71 8.67
CA VAL A 38 -14.47 9.45 9.39
C VAL A 38 -13.21 9.15 10.19
N TYR A 39 -13.42 8.79 11.46
CA TYR A 39 -12.36 8.51 12.41
C TYR A 39 -12.63 7.16 13.07
N GLY A 40 -11.72 6.20 12.93
CA GLY A 40 -11.70 4.92 13.64
C GLY A 40 -10.84 4.99 14.91
N GLY A 41 -10.83 3.91 15.70
CA GLY A 41 -10.03 3.81 16.92
C GLY A 41 -10.76 4.16 18.23
N PHE A 42 -12.09 4.06 18.25
CA PHE A 42 -12.95 4.37 19.40
C PHE A 42 -13.43 3.08 20.09
N ALA A 43 -13.63 3.10 21.41
CA ALA A 43 -14.26 1.99 22.14
C ALA A 43 -15.77 1.88 21.84
N GLY A 44 -16.39 2.97 21.39
CA GLY A 44 -17.83 3.06 21.09
C GLY A 44 -18.65 3.75 22.18
N THR A 45 -18.01 4.20 23.26
CA THR A 45 -18.65 4.93 24.38
C THR A 45 -18.29 6.42 24.37
N GLU A 46 -17.39 6.84 23.49
CA GLU A 46 -16.94 8.22 23.37
C GLU A 46 -18.06 9.13 22.84
N THR A 47 -18.14 10.31 23.43
CA THR A 47 -19.07 11.37 23.04
C THR A 47 -18.39 12.44 22.19
N ASN A 48 -17.04 12.49 22.19
CA ASN A 48 -16.26 13.52 21.53
C ASN A 48 -14.99 12.98 20.85
N LEU A 49 -14.55 13.67 19.79
CA LEU A 49 -13.38 13.28 19.00
C LEU A 49 -12.07 13.32 19.81
N ASN A 50 -11.96 14.25 20.77
CA ASN A 50 -10.77 14.44 21.61
C ASN A 50 -10.51 13.28 22.59
N GLN A 51 -11.49 12.38 22.78
CA GLN A 51 -11.31 11.16 23.57
C GLN A 51 -10.53 10.08 22.81
N ARG A 52 -10.27 10.28 21.51
CA ARG A 52 -9.41 9.39 20.72
C ARG A 52 -7.94 9.61 21.05
N THR A 53 -7.33 8.63 21.68
CA THR A 53 -5.90 8.64 22.05
C THR A 53 -5.11 7.63 21.21
N GLN A 54 -3.78 7.69 21.27
CA GLN A 54 -2.95 6.66 20.63
C GLN A 54 -3.21 5.27 21.21
N ALA A 55 -3.44 5.19 22.53
CA ALA A 55 -3.80 3.95 23.21
C ALA A 55 -5.15 3.41 22.74
N SER A 56 -6.16 4.28 22.60
CA SER A 56 -7.49 3.86 22.13
C SER A 56 -7.44 3.37 20.68
N ARG A 57 -6.63 3.99 19.82
CA ARG A 57 -6.43 3.55 18.43
C ARG A 57 -5.80 2.17 18.31
N ALA A 58 -4.85 1.85 19.20
CA ALA A 58 -4.19 0.55 19.24
C ALA A 58 -5.11 -0.53 19.84
N ALA A 59 -5.88 -0.19 20.87
CA ALA A 59 -6.78 -1.14 21.54
C ALA A 59 -8.06 -1.42 20.74
N ASN A 60 -8.58 -0.42 20.04
CA ASN A 60 -9.89 -0.47 19.37
C ASN A 60 -9.74 -0.39 17.85
N VAL A 61 -9.03 -1.36 17.26
CA VAL A 61 -8.76 -1.38 15.82
C VAL A 61 -10.06 -1.40 15.02
N THR A 62 -10.23 -0.42 14.13
CA THR A 62 -11.36 -0.32 13.22
C THR A 62 -10.95 -0.81 11.83
N VAL A 63 -11.56 -1.90 11.37
CA VAL A 63 -11.26 -2.55 10.08
C VAL A 63 -12.41 -2.33 9.11
N LEU A 64 -12.12 -1.75 7.95
CA LEU A 64 -12.98 -1.78 6.77
C LEU A 64 -12.50 -2.96 5.92
N HIS A 65 -13.33 -3.99 5.77
CA HIS A 65 -12.94 -5.24 5.10
C HIS A 65 -13.81 -5.53 3.88
N GLY A 66 -13.19 -5.74 2.72
CA GLY A 66 -13.88 -6.04 1.45
C GLY A 66 -14.44 -7.47 1.34
N ASN A 67 -14.22 -8.30 2.35
CA ASN A 67 -14.59 -9.72 2.40
C ASN A 67 -14.01 -10.56 1.25
N ASN A 68 -12.91 -10.11 0.63
CA ASN A 68 -12.29 -10.69 -0.57
C ASN A 68 -13.26 -10.79 -1.76
N GLN A 69 -14.31 -9.96 -1.73
CA GLN A 69 -15.35 -9.95 -2.75
C GLN A 69 -15.48 -8.58 -3.37
N SER A 70 -15.41 -7.53 -2.56
CA SER A 70 -15.41 -6.14 -3.00
C SER A 70 -14.17 -5.85 -3.82
N HIS A 71 -14.34 -5.30 -5.02
CA HIS A 71 -13.20 -4.85 -5.83
C HIS A 71 -12.47 -3.69 -5.17
N HIS A 72 -13.20 -2.73 -4.61
CA HIS A 72 -12.63 -1.59 -3.89
C HIS A 72 -13.24 -1.51 -2.50
N VAL A 73 -12.44 -1.69 -1.43
CA VAL A 73 -12.96 -1.59 -0.06
C VAL A 73 -13.53 -0.19 0.19
N VAL A 74 -12.77 0.86 -0.16
CA VAL A 74 -13.16 2.26 0.01
C VAL A 74 -13.28 2.92 -1.36
N PHE A 75 -14.35 3.70 -1.54
CA PHE A 75 -14.65 4.37 -2.81
C PHE A 75 -14.95 5.85 -2.57
N ILE A 76 -14.14 6.74 -3.15
CA ILE A 76 -14.29 8.19 -3.05
C ILE A 76 -14.33 8.76 -4.47
N LEU A 77 -15.44 9.39 -4.83
CA LEU A 77 -15.69 9.92 -6.17
C LEU A 77 -16.17 11.36 -6.10
N ASN A 78 -15.49 12.23 -6.84
CA ASN A 78 -15.86 13.63 -7.07
C ASN A 78 -16.35 14.39 -5.81
N PRO A 79 -15.61 14.36 -4.69
CA PRO A 79 -15.99 15.16 -3.53
C PRO A 79 -15.90 16.66 -3.84
N ALA A 80 -16.96 17.40 -3.53
CA ALA A 80 -17.00 18.87 -3.58
C ALA A 80 -16.38 19.52 -2.33
N GLN A 81 -16.33 18.78 -1.22
CA GLN A 81 -15.84 19.21 0.09
C GLN A 81 -14.81 18.22 0.63
N PRO A 82 -13.88 18.65 1.52
CA PRO A 82 -12.82 17.80 2.04
C PRO A 82 -13.34 16.49 2.67
N VAL A 83 -12.68 15.39 2.33
CA VAL A 83 -12.97 14.05 2.88
C VAL A 83 -11.75 13.56 3.65
N ARG A 84 -11.99 13.00 4.83
CA ARG A 84 -10.92 12.43 5.67
C ARG A 84 -11.25 11.02 6.11
N LEU A 85 -10.29 10.11 5.96
CA LEU A 85 -10.29 8.82 6.64
C LEU A 85 -9.09 8.77 7.57
N ASP A 86 -9.34 8.45 8.83
CA ASP A 86 -8.29 8.46 9.84
C ASP A 86 -8.40 7.29 10.81
N GLY A 87 -7.36 6.45 10.89
CA GLY A 87 -7.27 5.37 11.87
C GLY A 87 -8.02 4.11 11.48
N PHE A 88 -8.01 3.76 10.19
CA PHE A 88 -8.61 2.54 9.68
C PHE A 88 -7.57 1.54 9.20
N VAL A 89 -7.84 0.26 9.43
CA VAL A 89 -7.30 -0.81 8.60
C VAL A 89 -8.23 -0.99 7.40
N ILE A 90 -7.67 -1.01 6.19
CA ILE A 90 -8.41 -1.18 4.93
C ILE A 90 -7.84 -2.42 4.25
N ALA A 91 -8.64 -3.49 4.20
CA ALA A 91 -8.15 -4.80 3.81
C ALA A 91 -9.18 -5.67 3.07
N GLY A 92 -8.70 -6.73 2.42
CA GLY A 92 -9.55 -7.76 1.81
C GLY A 92 -10.35 -7.24 0.61
N GLY A 93 -9.86 -6.21 -0.07
CA GLY A 93 -10.33 -5.84 -1.39
C GLY A 93 -9.68 -6.71 -2.46
N GLN A 94 -10.46 -7.19 -3.42
CA GLN A 94 -9.99 -8.14 -4.41
C GLN A 94 -10.68 -7.95 -5.76
N THR A 95 -9.88 -7.72 -6.80
CA THR A 95 -10.31 -7.84 -8.20
C THR A 95 -10.06 -9.26 -8.71
N ASN A 96 -10.88 -9.72 -9.64
CA ASN A 96 -10.69 -11.02 -10.28
C ASN A 96 -9.72 -10.90 -11.47
N SER A 97 -8.60 -11.61 -11.41
CA SER A 97 -7.48 -11.55 -12.37
C SER A 97 -7.77 -12.04 -13.81
N TYR A 98 -9.01 -12.30 -14.18
CA TYR A 98 -9.29 -13.03 -15.41
C TYR A 98 -9.54 -12.09 -16.57
N ARG A 99 -8.44 -11.70 -17.26
CA ARG A 99 -8.33 -11.30 -18.68
C ARG A 99 -9.65 -10.91 -19.38
N SER A 100 -10.39 -9.96 -18.82
CA SER A 100 -11.60 -9.46 -19.48
C SER A 100 -11.18 -8.44 -20.51
N PHE A 101 -10.73 -8.95 -21.66
CA PHE A 101 -10.51 -8.20 -22.89
C PHE A 101 -11.82 -7.73 -23.54
N GLN A 102 -12.95 -7.75 -22.82
CA GLN A 102 -14.27 -7.57 -23.41
C GLN A 102 -15.23 -6.69 -22.63
N ILE A 103 -14.80 -5.96 -21.61
CA ILE A 103 -15.77 -5.13 -20.90
C ILE A 103 -15.21 -3.75 -20.53
N ASN A 104 -15.75 -2.74 -21.24
CA ASN A 104 -15.54 -1.30 -21.07
C ASN A 104 -16.11 -0.76 -19.74
N TYR A 105 -15.82 -1.39 -18.60
CA TYR A 105 -16.25 -0.92 -17.28
C TYR A 105 -15.04 -0.47 -16.46
N TYR A 106 -14.49 0.66 -16.89
CA TYR A 106 -13.19 1.24 -16.57
C TYR A 106 -13.02 1.79 -15.15
N LEU A 107 -13.83 1.46 -14.15
CA LEU A 107 -13.67 2.05 -12.80
C LEU A 107 -13.74 1.02 -11.68
N SER A 108 -14.47 -0.08 -11.88
CA SER A 108 -14.63 -1.13 -10.87
C SER A 108 -13.47 -2.13 -10.82
N LEU A 109 -12.47 -2.07 -11.70
CA LEU A 109 -11.41 -3.08 -11.80
C LEU A 109 -10.02 -2.58 -11.38
N TYR A 110 -9.80 -1.28 -11.24
CA TYR A 110 -8.45 -0.70 -11.19
C TYR A 110 -7.82 -0.53 -9.80
N GLY A 111 -8.37 -1.12 -8.75
CA GLY A 111 -7.93 -0.95 -7.36
C GLY A 111 -8.38 -2.12 -6.51
N GLY A 112 -7.69 -2.38 -5.39
CA GLY A 112 -8.08 -3.39 -4.39
C GLY A 112 -8.58 -2.73 -3.10
N GLY A 113 -7.73 -1.94 -2.45
CA GLY A 113 -8.05 -1.31 -1.17
C GLY A 113 -8.90 -0.05 -1.33
N VAL A 114 -8.29 1.00 -1.87
CA VAL A 114 -8.89 2.34 -1.93
C VAL A 114 -8.91 2.84 -3.37
N LEU A 115 -10.08 3.29 -3.82
CA LEU A 115 -10.22 4.07 -5.05
C LEU A 115 -10.52 5.53 -4.73
N ILE A 116 -9.73 6.44 -5.31
CA ILE A 116 -9.97 7.88 -5.30
C ILE A 116 -10.04 8.38 -6.74
N GLN A 117 -11.15 9.01 -7.10
CA GLN A 117 -11.39 9.50 -8.45
C GLN A 117 -11.94 10.93 -8.44
N ASP A 118 -11.43 11.76 -9.36
CA ASP A 118 -11.92 13.12 -9.64
C ASP A 118 -11.99 14.00 -8.38
N ALA A 119 -11.07 13.78 -7.44
CA ALA A 119 -11.14 14.37 -6.11
C ALA A 119 -10.26 15.62 -5.93
N GLY A 120 -9.42 15.95 -6.91
CA GLY A 120 -8.40 16.98 -6.75
C GLY A 120 -7.58 16.73 -5.47
N ASN A 121 -7.31 17.77 -4.69
CA ASN A 121 -6.56 17.69 -3.43
C ASN A 121 -7.44 17.55 -2.16
N ARG A 122 -8.69 17.12 -2.31
CA ARG A 122 -9.69 17.17 -1.22
C ARG A 122 -9.68 15.96 -0.29
N VAL A 123 -8.92 14.91 -0.60
CA VAL A 123 -8.92 13.67 0.17
C VAL A 123 -7.68 13.57 1.03
N THR A 124 -7.88 13.30 2.31
CA THR A 124 -6.82 12.99 3.26
C THR A 124 -6.98 11.59 3.84
N LEU A 125 -5.94 10.77 3.69
CA LEU A 125 -5.80 9.49 4.39
C LEU A 125 -4.74 9.66 5.47
N ALA A 126 -5.11 9.37 6.72
CA ALA A 126 -4.22 9.60 7.86
C ALA A 126 -4.18 8.41 8.82
N ASN A 127 -2.98 7.99 9.20
CA ASN A 127 -2.78 6.95 10.20
C ASN A 127 -3.57 5.66 9.85
N CYS A 128 -3.63 5.30 8.56
CA CYS A 128 -4.33 4.13 8.07
C CYS A 128 -3.34 3.00 7.74
N SER A 129 -3.77 1.74 7.92
CA SER A 129 -3.08 0.58 7.38
C SER A 129 -3.86 0.07 6.17
N ILE A 130 -3.29 0.20 4.98
CA ILE A 130 -3.87 -0.32 3.74
C ILE A 130 -3.12 -1.61 3.42
N GLN A 131 -3.77 -2.74 3.61
CA GLN A 131 -3.08 -4.03 3.59
C GLN A 131 -3.89 -5.18 3.04
N ASP A 132 -3.20 -6.20 2.54
CA ASP A 132 -3.82 -7.45 2.10
C ASP A 132 -4.94 -7.21 1.06
N ASN A 133 -4.67 -6.30 0.12
CA ASN A 133 -5.57 -5.98 -0.99
C ASN A 133 -4.96 -6.38 -2.33
N ILE A 134 -5.79 -6.88 -3.24
CA ILE A 134 -5.41 -7.35 -4.56
C ILE A 134 -6.19 -6.57 -5.63
N GLY A 135 -5.51 -5.76 -6.43
CA GLY A 135 -6.10 -4.97 -7.51
C GLY A 135 -5.65 -5.41 -8.90
N GLU A 136 -6.35 -5.00 -9.96
CA GLU A 136 -5.76 -5.11 -11.31
C GLU A 136 -4.62 -4.11 -11.46
N THR A 137 -4.87 -2.89 -10.98
CA THR A 137 -3.93 -1.79 -10.83
C THR A 137 -4.06 -1.29 -9.39
N GLY A 138 -3.05 -0.62 -8.82
CA GLY A 138 -3.17 0.06 -7.51
C GLY A 138 -3.71 -0.83 -6.39
N GLY A 139 -3.04 -1.94 -6.10
CA GLY A 139 -3.56 -2.98 -5.18
C GLY A 139 -4.00 -2.42 -3.83
N GLY A 140 -3.21 -1.55 -3.23
CA GLY A 140 -3.59 -0.81 -2.02
C GLY A 140 -4.42 0.44 -2.31
N LEU A 141 -3.92 1.33 -3.18
CA LEU A 141 -4.54 2.60 -3.53
C LEU A 141 -4.42 2.86 -5.03
N TYR A 142 -5.55 3.17 -5.67
CA TYR A 142 -5.61 3.72 -7.01
C TYR A 142 -6.16 5.15 -6.94
N SER A 143 -5.38 6.10 -7.47
CA SER A 143 -5.75 7.51 -7.60
C SER A 143 -5.89 7.87 -9.09
N LEU A 144 -7.04 8.39 -9.49
CA LEU A 144 -7.35 8.85 -10.84
C LEU A 144 -7.78 10.33 -10.82
N SER A 145 -7.11 11.18 -11.61
CA SER A 145 -7.34 12.63 -11.67
C SER A 145 -7.47 13.28 -10.28
N SER A 146 -6.59 12.86 -9.36
CA SER A 146 -6.67 13.19 -7.93
C SER A 146 -5.28 13.36 -7.30
N SER A 147 -5.17 14.26 -6.33
CA SER A 147 -3.92 14.55 -5.60
C SER A 147 -4.13 14.44 -4.08
N PRO A 148 -4.48 13.25 -3.57
CA PRO A 148 -4.76 13.06 -2.15
C PRO A 148 -3.51 13.29 -1.28
N THR A 149 -3.73 13.66 -0.02
CA THR A 149 -2.69 13.74 1.00
C THR A 149 -2.72 12.48 1.86
N ILE A 150 -1.60 11.74 1.91
CA ILE A 150 -1.45 10.50 2.66
C ILE A 150 -0.40 10.71 3.75
N THR A 151 -0.79 10.54 5.02
CA THR A 151 0.06 10.85 6.19
C THR A 151 0.08 9.70 7.18
N ASN A 152 1.27 9.32 7.65
CA ASN A 152 1.44 8.27 8.67
C ASN A 152 0.76 6.93 8.30
N CYS A 153 0.69 6.60 7.01
CA CYS A 153 0.00 5.39 6.55
C CYS A 153 0.99 4.25 6.27
N VAL A 154 0.51 3.03 6.43
CA VAL A 154 1.25 1.81 6.09
C VAL A 154 0.58 1.16 4.88
N PHE A 155 1.38 0.76 3.91
CA PHE A 155 0.98 -0.08 2.78
C PHE A 155 1.70 -1.42 2.90
N ALA A 156 0.97 -2.50 3.18
CA ALA A 156 1.55 -3.82 3.44
C ALA A 156 0.86 -4.93 2.67
N ASN A 157 1.61 -5.88 2.08
CA ASN A 157 1.03 -7.07 1.42
C ASN A 157 -0.03 -6.76 0.37
N ASN A 158 0.06 -5.60 -0.29
CA ASN A 158 -0.83 -5.27 -1.39
C ASN A 158 -0.23 -5.80 -2.70
N GLU A 159 -1.10 -6.33 -3.56
CA GLU A 159 -0.74 -6.95 -4.83
C GLU A 159 -1.49 -6.30 -5.99
N ALA A 160 -0.83 -6.17 -7.14
CA ALA A 160 -1.49 -5.81 -8.38
C ALA A 160 -1.12 -6.77 -9.52
N TYR A 161 -2.10 -7.10 -10.37
CA TYR A 161 -1.89 -7.96 -11.53
C TYR A 161 -1.18 -7.23 -12.70
N ARG A 162 -1.34 -5.91 -12.81
CA ARG A 162 -0.75 -5.10 -13.89
C ARG A 162 0.24 -4.07 -13.37
N HIS A 163 -0.23 -3.11 -12.57
CA HIS A 163 0.60 -1.97 -12.19
C HIS A 163 0.38 -1.52 -10.74
N GLY A 164 1.49 -1.21 -10.04
CA GLY A 164 1.45 -0.55 -8.73
C GLY A 164 0.85 -1.42 -7.62
N GLY A 165 1.60 -2.41 -7.12
CA GLY A 165 1.14 -3.33 -6.07
C GLY A 165 0.58 -2.61 -4.84
N ALA A 166 1.26 -1.57 -4.37
CA ALA A 166 0.75 -0.72 -3.30
C ALA A 166 -0.06 0.47 -3.80
N VAL A 167 0.51 1.28 -4.69
CA VAL A 167 -0.09 2.54 -5.15
C VAL A 167 0.07 2.65 -6.66
N PHE A 168 -1.00 3.08 -7.32
CA PHE A 168 -0.94 3.55 -8.70
C PHE A 168 -1.65 4.90 -8.82
N ASN A 169 -1.04 5.80 -9.59
CA ASN A 169 -1.48 7.18 -9.78
C ASN A 169 -1.64 7.43 -11.28
N ASP A 170 -2.82 7.87 -11.69
CA ASP A 170 -3.19 8.17 -13.06
C ASP A 170 -3.70 9.61 -13.13
N ASP A 171 -3.04 10.45 -13.93
CA ASP A 171 -3.27 11.90 -13.96
C ASP A 171 -3.33 12.53 -12.54
N SER A 172 -2.46 12.03 -11.66
CA SER A 172 -2.59 12.21 -10.21
C SER A 172 -1.23 12.58 -9.58
N SER A 173 -1.25 13.48 -8.59
CA SER A 173 -0.04 13.91 -7.86
C SER A 173 -0.24 13.81 -6.33
N PRO A 174 -0.39 12.60 -5.76
CA PRO A 174 -0.54 12.43 -4.32
C PRO A 174 0.72 12.80 -3.54
N THR A 175 0.53 13.30 -2.32
CA THR A 175 1.62 13.59 -1.36
C THR A 175 1.66 12.53 -0.28
N PHE A 176 2.84 11.92 -0.05
CA PHE A 176 3.07 10.96 1.01
C PHE A 176 4.01 11.52 2.07
N THR A 177 3.57 11.57 3.32
CA THR A 177 4.39 12.00 4.45
C THR A 177 4.39 10.91 5.52
N ASN A 178 5.57 10.51 6.00
CA ASN A 178 5.74 9.47 7.03
C ASN A 178 5.03 8.14 6.68
N CYS A 179 5.03 7.76 5.40
CA CYS A 179 4.40 6.52 4.96
C CYS A 179 5.41 5.38 4.85
N VAL A 180 4.96 4.16 5.16
CA VAL A 180 5.76 2.95 5.07
C VAL A 180 5.19 2.03 3.98
N PHE A 181 6.06 1.53 3.11
CA PHE A 181 5.70 0.55 2.06
C PHE A 181 6.47 -0.76 2.33
N GLY A 182 5.78 -1.78 2.84
CA GLY A 182 6.36 -3.08 3.22
C GLY A 182 5.75 -4.23 2.42
N ALA A 183 6.56 -5.23 2.07
CA ALA A 183 6.12 -6.47 1.39
C ALA A 183 5.06 -6.24 0.29
N ILE A 184 5.44 -5.53 -0.78
CA ILE A 184 4.54 -5.19 -1.89
C ILE A 184 4.78 -6.14 -3.07
N GLY A 185 3.72 -6.77 -3.58
CA GLY A 185 3.78 -7.73 -4.68
C GLY A 185 3.29 -7.13 -5.99
N VAL A 186 3.95 -7.43 -7.10
CA VAL A 186 3.36 -7.28 -8.45
C VAL A 186 3.51 -8.62 -9.13
N VAL A 187 2.40 -9.26 -9.48
CA VAL A 187 2.42 -10.53 -10.21
C VAL A 187 2.15 -10.23 -11.68
N SER A 188 3.19 -9.88 -12.43
CA SER A 188 3.10 -9.83 -13.89
C SER A 188 4.03 -10.87 -14.52
N SER A 189 3.50 -11.65 -15.47
CA SER A 189 4.26 -12.57 -16.33
C SER A 189 5.15 -11.85 -17.36
N GLN A 190 5.40 -10.55 -17.18
CA GLN A 190 6.24 -9.72 -18.04
C GLN A 190 7.12 -8.81 -17.19
N ASN A 191 8.18 -9.41 -16.63
CA ASN A 191 9.51 -8.83 -16.41
C ASN A 191 9.65 -7.30 -16.20
N GLN A 192 8.81 -6.66 -15.39
CA GLN A 192 8.95 -5.26 -14.96
C GLN A 192 8.44 -5.13 -13.52
N VAL A 193 9.36 -5.23 -12.57
CA VAL A 193 9.12 -4.99 -11.14
C VAL A 193 8.93 -3.49 -10.92
N TRP A 194 7.71 -2.97 -11.11
CA TRP A 194 7.38 -1.60 -10.67
C TRP A 194 6.94 -1.63 -9.21
N ALA A 195 7.90 -1.82 -8.31
CA ALA A 195 7.63 -1.87 -6.89
C ALA A 195 6.98 -0.57 -6.37
N VAL A 196 7.30 0.60 -6.90
CA VAL A 196 6.71 1.88 -6.48
C VAL A 196 6.83 2.86 -7.66
N ARG A 197 5.74 3.23 -8.34
CA ARG A 197 5.71 4.49 -9.13
C ARG A 197 5.29 5.61 -8.18
N CYS A 198 6.20 6.00 -7.30
CA CYS A 198 6.06 7.16 -6.44
C CYS A 198 7.46 7.67 -6.07
N ILE A 199 7.89 8.79 -6.66
CA ILE A 199 8.96 9.61 -6.11
C ILE A 199 8.36 10.98 -5.87
N THR A 200 8.10 11.29 -4.60
CA THR A 200 8.38 12.61 -4.03
C THR A 200 8.75 12.38 -2.56
N LEU A 201 10.05 12.39 -2.27
CA LEU A 201 10.60 12.36 -0.91
C LEU A 201 10.88 13.81 -0.51
N GLU A 202 9.96 14.47 0.17
CA GLU A 202 10.25 15.75 0.82
C GLU A 202 10.14 15.58 2.34
N GLY A 203 11.27 15.76 3.03
CA GLY A 203 11.32 15.70 4.49
C GLY A 203 12.62 15.20 5.14
N GLN A 204 13.72 15.02 4.40
CA GLN A 204 15.05 14.76 5.00
C GLN A 204 16.02 15.85 4.55
N THR A 205 16.57 16.59 5.51
CA THR A 205 17.48 17.72 5.25
C THR A 205 18.75 17.24 4.52
N ARG A 206 19.25 18.09 3.61
CA ARG A 206 20.26 17.83 2.56
C ARG A 206 21.59 17.17 2.96
N HIS A 207 21.84 16.85 4.24
CA HIS A 207 23.11 16.29 4.71
C HIS A 207 23.08 14.79 5.08
N SER A 208 21.93 14.15 5.31
CA SER A 208 21.87 12.71 5.66
C SER A 208 21.71 11.76 4.46
N ILE A 209 21.25 12.27 3.31
CA ILE A 209 20.89 11.46 2.14
C ILE A 209 22.12 10.90 1.40
N THR A 210 23.29 11.54 1.48
CA THR A 210 24.45 11.13 0.66
C THR A 210 25.14 9.85 1.18
N ARG A 211 24.97 9.48 2.46
CA ARG A 211 25.67 8.32 3.06
C ARG A 211 24.78 7.07 3.19
N GLN A 212 23.50 7.19 3.54
CA GLN A 212 22.60 6.02 3.68
C GLN A 212 22.08 5.47 2.33
N SER A 213 21.94 6.33 1.31
CA SER A 213 21.41 5.95 -0.01
C SER A 213 22.32 5.01 -0.79
N ILE A 214 23.64 5.12 -0.62
CA ILE A 214 24.62 4.31 -1.34
C ILE A 214 24.71 2.92 -0.71
N ALA A 215 24.73 2.84 0.63
CA ALA A 215 24.79 1.58 1.36
C ALA A 215 23.59 0.66 1.04
N ILE A 216 22.37 1.20 1.04
CA ILE A 216 21.14 0.43 0.76
C ILE A 216 21.05 0.04 -0.74
N ARG A 217 21.52 0.89 -1.66
CA ARG A 217 21.55 0.57 -3.10
C ARG A 217 22.59 -0.50 -3.44
N VAL A 218 23.74 -0.51 -2.75
CA VAL A 218 24.78 -1.53 -2.90
C VAL A 218 24.34 -2.86 -2.27
N LEU A 219 23.76 -2.85 -1.06
CA LEU A 219 23.22 -4.07 -0.43
C LEU A 219 22.07 -4.69 -1.23
N ARG A 220 21.17 -3.89 -1.81
CA ARG A 220 20.09 -4.41 -2.69
C ARG A 220 20.63 -4.98 -4.00
N ARG A 221 21.65 -4.38 -4.62
CA ARG A 221 22.29 -4.94 -5.83
C ARG A 221 23.00 -6.26 -5.53
N LEU A 222 23.69 -6.36 -4.39
CA LEU A 222 24.37 -7.57 -3.97
C LEU A 222 23.39 -8.71 -3.65
N PHE A 223 22.29 -8.42 -2.94
CA PHE A 223 21.26 -9.43 -2.62
C PHE A 223 20.54 -9.94 -3.87
N THR A 224 20.22 -9.05 -4.82
CA THR A 224 19.56 -9.44 -6.08
C THR A 224 20.50 -10.24 -6.99
N MET A 225 21.80 -9.94 -7.02
CA MET A 225 22.79 -10.74 -7.75
C MET A 225 23.05 -12.12 -7.10
N MET A 226 23.01 -12.22 -5.76
CA MET A 226 23.17 -13.50 -5.05
C MET A 226 22.02 -14.47 -5.32
N VAL A 227 20.77 -14.00 -5.36
CA VAL A 227 19.60 -14.84 -5.66
C VAL A 227 19.58 -15.30 -7.12
N LEU A 228 20.10 -14.47 -8.05
CA LEU A 228 20.23 -14.83 -9.46
C LEU A 228 21.34 -15.86 -9.73
N GLN A 229 22.45 -15.83 -8.99
CA GLN A 229 23.53 -16.82 -9.15
C GLN A 229 23.20 -18.19 -8.55
N GLN A 230 22.30 -18.27 -7.56
CA GLN A 230 21.87 -19.55 -6.97
C GLN A 230 20.93 -20.38 -7.87
N ARG A 231 20.40 -19.82 -8.97
CA ARG A 231 19.52 -20.55 -9.91
C ARG A 231 20.20 -21.14 -11.14
N PHE A 232 21.51 -20.88 -11.34
CA PHE A 232 22.25 -21.34 -12.53
C PHE A 232 23.36 -22.37 -12.24
N ILE A 233 23.53 -22.80 -10.99
CA ILE A 233 24.54 -23.80 -10.62
C ILE A 233 23.80 -25.04 -10.09
N THR A 234 23.71 -26.07 -10.93
CA THR A 234 23.34 -27.45 -10.56
C THR A 234 24.35 -28.04 -9.55
N PRO A 235 24.02 -29.12 -8.82
CA PRO A 235 24.75 -29.50 -7.61
C PRO A 235 26.06 -30.21 -7.98
N LEU A 236 27.12 -29.44 -8.14
CA LEU A 236 28.48 -29.97 -8.10
C LEU A 236 29.35 -28.94 -7.35
N PHE A 237 30.09 -29.41 -6.35
CA PHE A 237 31.03 -28.67 -5.49
C PHE A 237 30.49 -27.99 -4.22
N GLY A 238 30.06 -28.82 -3.24
CA GLY A 238 29.71 -28.36 -1.89
C GLY A 238 30.85 -27.71 -1.08
N ALA A 239 32.12 -27.93 -1.42
CA ALA A 239 33.25 -27.33 -0.70
C ALA A 239 33.48 -25.85 -1.07
N ILE A 240 33.25 -25.47 -2.33
CA ILE A 240 33.43 -24.09 -2.81
C ILE A 240 32.30 -23.19 -2.28
N GLN A 241 31.09 -23.75 -2.15
CA GLN A 241 29.92 -23.03 -1.64
C GLN A 241 30.06 -22.60 -0.17
N VAL A 242 30.68 -23.45 0.67
CA VAL A 242 30.94 -23.13 2.08
C VAL A 242 31.98 -22.02 2.22
N VAL A 243 33.04 -22.04 1.39
CA VAL A 243 34.07 -20.98 1.41
C VAL A 243 33.50 -19.65 0.94
N ILE A 244 32.67 -19.64 -0.12
CA ILE A 244 32.01 -18.43 -0.61
C ILE A 244 31.04 -17.87 0.45
N LEU A 245 30.25 -18.74 1.10
CA LEU A 245 29.32 -18.30 2.14
C LEU A 245 30.06 -17.71 3.34
N ALA A 246 31.15 -18.36 3.77
CA ALA A 246 31.99 -17.89 4.89
C ALA A 246 32.63 -16.52 4.60
N VAL A 247 33.16 -16.32 3.38
CA VAL A 247 33.75 -15.04 2.96
C VAL A 247 32.69 -13.94 2.89
N LEU A 248 31.49 -14.25 2.38
CA LEU A 248 30.39 -13.28 2.31
C LEU A 248 29.87 -12.88 3.69
N THR A 249 29.73 -13.84 4.62
CA THR A 249 29.38 -13.52 6.02
C THR A 249 30.46 -12.70 6.71
N ALA A 250 31.74 -12.94 6.44
CA ALA A 250 32.83 -12.15 7.01
C ALA A 250 32.85 -10.70 6.48
N VAL A 251 32.57 -10.50 5.19
CA VAL A 251 32.44 -9.17 4.58
C VAL A 251 31.22 -8.43 5.14
N GLN A 252 30.09 -9.13 5.34
CA GLN A 252 28.88 -8.55 5.91
C GLN A 252 29.07 -8.13 7.38
N LEU A 253 29.74 -8.97 8.18
CA LEU A 253 30.03 -8.68 9.58
C LEU A 253 31.03 -7.52 9.74
N SER A 254 32.04 -7.43 8.86
CA SER A 254 32.99 -6.32 8.81
C SER A 254 32.31 -5.00 8.43
N CYS A 255 31.37 -5.03 7.50
CA CYS A 255 30.61 -3.85 7.09
C CYS A 255 29.69 -3.36 8.22
N LEU A 256 29.01 -4.27 8.91
CA LEU A 256 28.15 -3.95 10.07
C LEU A 256 28.93 -3.38 11.26
N THR A 257 30.12 -3.92 11.55
CA THR A 257 30.97 -3.39 12.63
C THR A 257 31.56 -2.01 12.31
N GLN A 258 31.81 -1.69 11.04
CA GLN A 258 32.23 -0.35 10.64
C GLN A 258 31.08 0.67 10.72
N LEU A 259 29.85 0.24 10.39
CA LEU A 259 28.64 1.05 10.56
C LEU A 259 28.32 1.33 12.04
N SER A 260 28.40 0.31 12.90
CA SER A 260 28.17 0.48 14.34
C SER A 260 29.21 1.40 15.01
N LYS A 261 30.47 1.39 14.53
CA LYS A 261 31.52 2.31 15.04
C LYS A 261 31.34 3.75 14.56
N ALA A 262 30.65 3.96 13.43
CA ALA A 262 30.33 5.29 12.93
C ALA A 262 29.15 5.91 13.69
N GLU A 263 28.17 5.11 14.12
CA GLU A 263 27.02 5.58 14.92
C GLU A 263 27.37 5.94 16.38
N GLN A 264 28.49 5.46 16.92
CA GLN A 264 28.94 5.78 18.29
C GLN A 264 29.82 7.04 18.39
N ARG A 265 30.10 7.72 17.27
CA ARG A 265 30.98 8.91 17.23
C ARG A 265 30.27 10.21 16.85
N ASP A 266 28.95 10.17 16.72
CA ASP A 266 28.04 11.32 16.57
C ASP A 266 27.10 11.37 17.79
#